data_AF-A0AAU6QT23-F1
#
_entry.id   AF-A0AAU6QT23-F1
#
_cell.length_a   1.000
_cell.length_b   1.000
_cell.length_c   1.000
_cell.angle_alpha   90.00
_cell.angle_beta   90.00
_cell.angle_gamma   90.00
#
_symmetry.space_group_name_H-M   'P 1'
#
loop_
_entity.id
_entity.type
_entity.pdbx_description
1 polymer ?
#
loop_
_entity_poly.entity_id
_entity_poly.type
_entity_poly.pdbx_seq_one_letter_code
_entity_poly.pdbx_strand_id
1 'polypeptide(L)'
;MRTHLPIDNAVRRAQPGAESHFHIKFQIRHTERREHFIAALALLQHNRGELDGSFKASGMVNLPPREQRKRFCTRLTSAMSTLFADLDFRPSTECFRLFLTPHEWIVLLFSTTAFGNADHVTRYLNPRGPENAQFLPGDSFIEKLCVLYSTESELELDFAALWAYDKTIAACLALVLLAPVFKGSQSAHGKREALLEWLPGKLQQIDDLDALPTALLHNAYMFCSYADTPLRHAIKQDINVLVRRKLTQLGLTDLPAPKPAPTKGRARRGKKPLMW
;
A
#
# COMPACT_ATOMS: atom_id res chain seq x y z
N MET A 1 1.68 -29.96 7.69
CA MET A 1 1.23 -29.77 6.29
C MET A 1 1.50 -28.31 5.93
N ARG A 2 2.62 -28.02 5.25
CA ARG A 2 3.07 -26.65 4.97
C ARG A 2 2.34 -26.12 3.73
N THR A 3 1.50 -25.12 3.93
CA THR A 3 0.85 -24.36 2.85
C THR A 3 1.85 -23.33 2.32
N HIS A 4 2.33 -23.56 1.09
CA HIS A 4 3.17 -22.61 0.36
C HIS A 4 2.36 -21.38 -0.05
N LEU A 5 2.86 -20.18 0.30
CA LEU A 5 2.34 -18.91 -0.17
C LEU A 5 2.49 -18.81 -1.72
N PRO A 6 1.53 -18.21 -2.43
CA PRO A 6 1.54 -18.11 -3.90
C PRO A 6 2.65 -17.21 -4.46
N ILE A 7 3.39 -16.49 -3.61
CA ILE A 7 4.53 -15.66 -4.00
C ILE A 7 5.72 -16.52 -4.44
N ASP A 8 5.93 -17.69 -3.81
CA ASP A 8 7.06 -18.59 -4.14
C ASP A 8 6.96 -19.17 -5.55
N ASN A 9 5.74 -19.38 -6.07
CA ASN A 9 5.52 -19.93 -7.40
C ASN A 9 5.70 -18.91 -8.53
N ALA A 10 5.50 -17.61 -8.25
CA ALA A 10 5.79 -16.56 -9.22
C ALA A 10 7.32 -16.36 -9.38
N VAL A 11 8.06 -16.47 -8.27
CA VAL A 11 9.52 -16.37 -8.27
C VAL A 11 10.20 -17.62 -8.84
N ARG A 12 9.67 -18.83 -8.60
CA ARG A 12 10.25 -20.09 -9.12
C ARG A 12 9.99 -20.38 -10.59
N ARG A 13 8.99 -19.73 -11.22
CA ARG A 13 8.75 -19.87 -12.67
C ARG A 13 9.65 -18.99 -13.52
N ALA A 14 10.46 -18.12 -12.92
CA ALA A 14 11.54 -17.45 -13.62
C ALA A 14 12.69 -18.45 -13.84
N GLN A 15 12.70 -19.11 -15.00
CA GLN A 15 13.83 -19.94 -15.44
C GLN A 15 15.13 -19.10 -15.44
N PRO A 16 16.29 -19.67 -15.04
CA PRO A 16 17.60 -19.01 -15.05
C PRO A 16 18.17 -18.97 -16.49
N GLY A 17 17.42 -18.37 -17.41
CA GLY A 17 17.74 -18.27 -18.83
C GLY A 17 16.80 -17.36 -19.62
N ALA A 18 15.74 -16.82 -19.02
CA ALA A 18 14.94 -15.77 -19.62
C ALA A 18 15.60 -14.41 -19.36
N GLU A 19 16.40 -13.93 -20.32
CA GLU A 19 16.81 -12.53 -20.34
C GLU A 19 15.55 -11.65 -20.31
N SER A 20 15.29 -11.03 -19.17
CA SER A 20 14.18 -10.09 -18.95
C SER A 20 14.43 -8.81 -19.74
N HIS A 21 14.16 -8.88 -21.04
CA HIS A 21 14.12 -7.71 -21.91
C HIS A 21 12.85 -6.91 -21.59
N PHE A 22 12.99 -5.86 -20.79
CA PHE A 22 11.92 -4.89 -20.58
C PHE A 22 11.72 -4.07 -21.88
N HIS A 23 10.91 -4.60 -22.78
CA HIS A 23 10.45 -3.87 -23.95
C HIS A 23 9.01 -3.42 -23.68
N ILE A 24 8.85 -2.16 -23.27
CA ILE A 24 7.51 -1.55 -23.20
C ILE A 24 7.01 -1.37 -24.64
N LYS A 25 6.43 -2.42 -25.23
CA LYS A 25 5.67 -2.30 -26.47
C LYS A 25 4.25 -1.85 -26.11
N PHE A 26 3.82 -0.73 -26.67
CA PHE A 26 2.47 -0.17 -26.48
C PHE A 26 1.33 -1.04 -27.06
N GLN A 27 1.63 -2.16 -27.73
CA GLN A 27 0.65 -3.06 -28.37
C GLN A 27 0.33 -4.33 -27.55
N ILE A 28 0.73 -4.39 -26.28
CA ILE A 28 0.59 -5.58 -25.43
C ILE A 28 -0.81 -5.64 -24.76
N ARG A 29 -1.38 -6.85 -24.63
CA ARG A 29 -2.66 -7.10 -23.92
C ARG A 29 -2.57 -6.65 -22.45
N HIS A 30 -3.69 -6.22 -21.85
CA HIS A 30 -3.70 -5.71 -20.46
C HIS A 30 -3.03 -6.64 -19.45
N THR A 31 -3.25 -7.95 -19.59
CA THR A 31 -2.71 -8.99 -18.71
C THR A 31 -1.18 -8.97 -18.64
N GLU A 32 -0.53 -8.94 -19.81
CA GLU A 32 0.93 -8.91 -19.92
C GLU A 32 1.49 -7.56 -19.43
N ARG A 33 0.85 -6.43 -19.79
CA ARG A 33 1.23 -5.10 -19.27
C ARG A 33 1.23 -5.09 -17.73
N ARG A 34 0.13 -5.55 -17.13
CA ARG A 34 -0.04 -5.65 -15.67
C ARG A 34 1.06 -6.48 -15.03
N GLU A 35 1.34 -7.66 -15.55
CA GLU A 35 2.34 -8.58 -14.97
C GLU A 35 3.73 -7.97 -14.98
N HIS A 36 4.10 -7.28 -16.08
CA HIS A 36 5.35 -6.54 -16.14
C HIS A 36 5.42 -5.38 -15.14
N PHE A 37 4.33 -4.64 -14.92
CA PHE A 37 4.29 -3.59 -13.89
C PHE A 37 4.45 -4.15 -12.48
N ILE A 38 3.70 -5.20 -12.13
CA ILE A 38 3.81 -5.83 -10.81
C ILE A 38 5.22 -6.37 -10.59
N ALA A 39 5.84 -6.99 -11.60
CA ALA A 39 7.22 -7.45 -11.51
C ALA A 39 8.21 -6.30 -11.30
N ALA A 40 8.06 -5.19 -12.03
CA ALA A 40 8.90 -4.01 -11.86
C ALA A 40 8.75 -3.38 -10.47
N LEU A 41 7.51 -3.27 -9.97
CA LEU A 41 7.23 -2.76 -8.63
C LEU A 41 7.81 -3.68 -7.54
N ALA A 42 7.70 -4.99 -7.71
CA ALA A 42 8.30 -5.96 -6.79
C ALA A 42 9.83 -5.88 -6.77
N LEU A 43 10.47 -5.69 -7.93
CA LEU A 43 11.91 -5.46 -8.02
C LEU A 43 12.33 -4.15 -7.33
N LEU A 44 11.59 -3.06 -7.55
CA LEU A 44 11.82 -1.79 -6.86
C LEU A 44 11.73 -1.97 -5.34
N GLN A 45 10.72 -2.71 -4.88
CA GLN A 45 10.55 -3.02 -3.46
C GLN A 45 11.70 -3.85 -2.90
N HIS A 46 12.10 -4.90 -3.61
CA HIS A 46 13.21 -5.77 -3.21
C HIS A 46 14.52 -4.98 -3.10
N ASN A 47 14.79 -4.13 -4.09
CA ASN A 47 16.01 -3.33 -4.17
C ASN A 47 15.91 -2.00 -3.41
N ARG A 48 14.83 -1.77 -2.66
CA ARG A 48 14.59 -0.51 -1.92
C ARG A 48 14.75 0.75 -2.78
N GLY A 49 14.32 0.67 -4.04
CA GLY A 49 14.34 1.77 -4.99
C GLY A 49 15.66 1.97 -5.73
N GLU A 50 16.66 1.11 -5.50
CA GLU A 50 17.88 1.08 -6.29
C GLU A 50 17.64 0.42 -7.66
N LEU A 51 18.14 1.06 -8.71
CA LEU A 51 18.09 0.54 -10.07
C LEU A 51 19.44 -0.07 -10.41
N ASP A 52 19.54 -1.39 -10.29
CA ASP A 52 20.72 -2.18 -10.64
C ASP A 52 20.61 -2.77 -12.07
N GLY A 53 21.49 -3.72 -12.40
CA GLY A 53 21.52 -4.38 -13.70
C GLY A 53 20.26 -5.20 -14.06
N SER A 54 19.33 -5.42 -13.11
CA SER A 54 18.03 -6.04 -13.39
C SER A 54 17.06 -5.11 -14.13
N PHE A 55 17.29 -3.79 -14.06
CA PHE A 55 16.48 -2.78 -14.73
C PHE A 55 17.04 -2.43 -16.11
N LYS A 56 16.68 -3.22 -17.11
CA LYS A 56 17.09 -2.99 -18.50
C LYS A 56 16.01 -2.21 -19.24
N ALA A 57 16.34 -1.13 -19.93
CA ALA A 57 15.44 -0.56 -20.95
C ALA A 57 16.21 -0.03 -22.15
N SER A 58 15.56 -0.08 -23.32
CA SER A 58 16.15 0.34 -24.60
C SER A 58 16.61 1.81 -24.57
N GLY A 59 17.76 2.11 -25.20
CA GLY A 59 18.24 3.48 -25.39
C GLY A 59 18.82 4.16 -24.13
N MET A 60 19.24 3.39 -23.12
CA MET A 60 19.78 3.94 -21.86
C MET A 60 21.25 3.59 -21.59
N VAL A 61 21.85 2.63 -22.31
CA VAL A 61 23.18 2.05 -22.02
C VAL A 61 24.31 3.08 -21.93
N ASN A 62 24.25 4.14 -22.74
CA ASN A 62 25.32 5.15 -22.81
C ASN A 62 25.07 6.39 -21.93
N LEU A 63 24.04 6.38 -21.08
CA LEU A 63 23.71 7.53 -20.25
C LEU A 63 24.39 7.43 -18.88
N PRO A 64 24.69 8.56 -18.21
CA PRO A 64 25.08 8.56 -16.81
C PRO A 64 24.01 7.89 -15.92
N PRO A 65 24.37 7.19 -14.83
CA PRO A 65 23.43 6.44 -13.99
C PRO A 65 22.22 7.27 -13.50
N ARG A 66 22.44 8.53 -13.15
CA ARG A 66 21.36 9.45 -12.72
C ARG A 66 20.33 9.69 -13.84
N GLU A 67 20.79 9.85 -15.08
CA GLU A 67 19.92 10.04 -16.24
C GLU A 67 19.23 8.74 -16.65
N GLN A 68 19.89 7.59 -16.51
CA GLN A 68 19.25 6.28 -16.67
C GLN A 68 18.07 6.14 -15.70
N ARG A 69 18.29 6.45 -14.40
CA ARG A 69 17.25 6.40 -13.38
C ARG A 69 16.08 7.33 -13.70
N LYS A 70 16.38 8.59 -14.02
CA LYS A 70 15.34 9.58 -14.38
C LYS A 70 14.51 9.09 -15.57
N ARG A 71 15.15 8.65 -16.66
CA ARG A 71 14.44 8.16 -17.85
C ARG A 71 13.66 6.88 -17.58
N PHE A 72 14.21 5.95 -16.81
CA PHE A 72 13.52 4.71 -16.44
C PHE A 72 12.24 5.02 -15.65
N CYS A 73 12.36 5.81 -14.57
CA CYS A 73 11.20 6.20 -13.77
C CYS A 73 10.15 6.92 -14.63
N THR A 74 10.54 7.93 -15.41
CA THR A 74 9.59 8.65 -16.29
C THR A 74 8.87 7.71 -17.27
N ARG A 75 9.59 6.77 -17.90
CA ARG A 75 8.98 5.81 -18.84
C ARG A 75 8.02 4.86 -18.14
N LEU A 76 8.42 4.32 -16.99
CA LEU A 76 7.59 3.42 -16.21
C LEU A 76 6.31 4.13 -15.72
N THR A 77 6.43 5.34 -15.19
CA THR A 77 5.31 6.17 -14.74
C THR A 77 4.38 6.56 -15.89
N SER A 78 4.92 6.89 -17.06
CA SER A 78 4.12 7.20 -18.26
C SER A 78 3.34 5.98 -18.75
N ALA A 79 3.99 4.81 -18.76
CA ALA A 79 3.36 3.57 -19.14
C ALA A 79 2.25 3.17 -18.14
N MET A 80 2.49 3.37 -16.84
CA MET A 80 1.49 3.13 -15.79
C MET A 80 0.30 4.08 -15.95
N SER A 81 0.55 5.37 -16.20
CA SER A 81 -0.50 6.35 -16.50
C SER A 81 -1.36 5.90 -17.68
N THR A 82 -0.73 5.37 -18.74
CA THR A 82 -1.44 4.87 -19.92
C THR A 82 -2.30 3.64 -19.60
N LEU A 83 -1.78 2.69 -18.82
CA LEU A 83 -2.54 1.49 -18.44
C LEU A 83 -3.78 1.85 -17.60
N PHE A 84 -3.62 2.74 -16.62
CA PHE A 84 -4.74 3.09 -15.73
C PHE A 84 -5.72 4.06 -16.37
N ALA A 85 -5.29 4.93 -17.29
CA ALA A 85 -6.18 5.80 -18.07
C ALA A 85 -7.07 5.02 -19.05
N ASP A 86 -6.69 3.80 -19.41
CA ASP A 86 -7.47 2.93 -20.29
C ASP A 86 -8.80 2.53 -19.62
N LEU A 87 -9.93 2.89 -20.23
CA LEU A 87 -11.27 2.65 -19.69
C LEU A 87 -11.66 1.17 -19.71
N ASP A 88 -11.08 0.39 -20.62
CA ASP A 88 -11.31 -1.05 -20.73
C ASP A 88 -10.47 -1.85 -19.73
N PHE A 89 -9.43 -1.23 -19.14
CA PHE A 89 -8.72 -1.83 -18.04
C PHE A 89 -9.57 -1.78 -16.76
N ARG A 90 -10.07 -2.96 -16.37
CA ARG A 90 -10.83 -3.17 -15.13
C ARG A 90 -10.09 -4.18 -14.24
N PRO A 91 -9.40 -3.72 -13.18
CA PRO A 91 -8.73 -4.63 -12.25
C PRO A 91 -9.75 -5.57 -11.59
N SER A 92 -9.46 -6.88 -11.56
CA SER A 92 -10.17 -7.79 -10.66
C SER A 92 -9.83 -7.48 -9.20
N THR A 93 -10.58 -8.02 -8.24
CA THR A 93 -10.29 -7.84 -6.81
C THR A 93 -8.89 -8.32 -6.44
N GLU A 94 -8.42 -9.43 -7.00
CA GLU A 94 -7.07 -9.95 -6.78
C GLU A 94 -6.02 -9.01 -7.38
N CYS A 95 -6.27 -8.52 -8.59
CA CYS A 95 -5.41 -7.57 -9.27
C CYS A 95 -5.29 -6.26 -8.47
N PHE A 96 -6.41 -5.74 -7.95
CA PHE A 96 -6.44 -4.57 -7.09
C PHE A 96 -5.58 -4.77 -5.84
N ARG A 97 -5.77 -5.88 -5.12
CA ARG A 97 -4.96 -6.21 -3.92
C ARG A 97 -3.46 -6.36 -4.24
N LEU A 98 -3.13 -6.90 -5.41
CA LEU A 98 -1.74 -6.99 -5.87
C LEU A 98 -1.11 -5.61 -6.09
N PHE A 99 -1.85 -4.63 -6.62
CA PHE A 99 -1.35 -3.26 -6.77
C PHE A 99 -1.26 -2.49 -5.46
N LEU A 100 -2.13 -2.80 -4.48
CA LEU A 100 -2.07 -2.18 -3.16
C LEU A 100 -0.84 -2.60 -2.34
N THR A 101 -0.29 -3.78 -2.60
CA THR A 101 0.87 -4.28 -1.83
C THR A 101 2.13 -3.44 -2.05
N PRO A 102 2.52 -3.08 -3.30
CA PRO A 102 3.60 -2.14 -3.57
C PRO A 102 3.10 -0.69 -3.75
N HIS A 103 1.98 -0.29 -3.14
CA HIS A 103 1.37 1.03 -3.37
C HIS A 103 2.35 2.20 -3.15
N GLU A 104 3.19 2.14 -2.12
CA GLU A 104 4.24 3.15 -1.88
C GLU A 104 5.17 3.34 -3.09
N TRP A 105 5.50 2.28 -3.82
CA TRP A 105 6.36 2.36 -5.01
C TRP A 105 5.65 2.98 -6.21
N ILE A 106 4.34 2.76 -6.33
CA ILE A 106 3.50 3.46 -7.33
C ILE A 106 3.57 4.97 -7.06
N VAL A 107 3.35 5.37 -5.81
CA VAL A 107 3.41 6.78 -5.40
C VAL A 107 4.80 7.37 -5.65
N LEU A 108 5.86 6.70 -5.21
CA LEU A 108 7.24 7.19 -5.40
C LEU A 108 7.61 7.34 -6.88
N LEU A 109 7.12 6.47 -7.77
CA LEU A 109 7.33 6.60 -9.21
C LEU A 109 6.72 7.88 -9.77
N PHE A 110 5.55 8.31 -9.30
CA PHE A 110 5.00 9.61 -9.69
C PHE A 110 5.78 10.77 -9.06
N SER A 111 6.03 10.73 -7.75
CA SER A 111 6.67 11.82 -7.01
C SER A 111 8.13 12.09 -7.38
N THR A 112 8.82 11.10 -7.97
CA THR A 112 10.20 11.27 -8.45
C THR A 112 10.30 11.73 -9.91
N THR A 113 9.16 11.94 -10.57
CA THR A 113 9.08 12.41 -11.96
C THR A 113 8.42 13.78 -12.03
N ALA A 114 8.40 14.39 -13.23
CA ALA A 114 7.74 15.67 -13.44
C ALA A 114 6.21 15.62 -13.26
N PHE A 115 5.61 14.44 -13.11
CA PHE A 115 4.18 14.30 -12.82
C PHE A 115 3.83 14.68 -11.37
N GLY A 116 4.73 14.43 -10.41
CA GLY A 116 4.50 14.71 -8.98
C GLY A 116 3.52 13.74 -8.29
N ASN A 117 2.34 13.56 -8.86
CA ASN A 117 1.32 12.60 -8.42
C ASN A 117 0.58 12.03 -9.66
N ALA A 118 -0.50 11.27 -9.43
CA ALA A 118 -1.27 10.61 -10.47
C ALA A 118 -2.58 11.35 -10.79
N ASP A 119 -2.74 12.60 -10.36
CA ASP A 119 -4.02 13.31 -10.40
C ASP A 119 -4.50 13.55 -11.84
N HIS A 120 -3.56 13.71 -12.78
CA HIS A 120 -3.88 13.81 -14.21
C HIS A 120 -4.60 12.58 -14.75
N VAL A 121 -4.34 11.40 -14.19
CA VAL A 121 -5.04 10.17 -14.55
C VAL A 121 -6.35 10.07 -13.81
N THR A 122 -6.35 10.26 -12.49
CA THR A 122 -7.55 10.05 -11.66
C THR A 122 -8.67 11.03 -11.99
N ARG A 123 -8.36 12.28 -12.34
CA ARG A 123 -9.35 13.27 -12.83
C ARG A 123 -10.04 12.83 -14.12
N TYR A 124 -9.34 12.08 -14.97
CA TYR A 124 -9.88 11.56 -16.24
C TYR A 124 -10.78 10.32 -16.04
N LEU A 125 -10.62 9.61 -14.92
CA LEU A 125 -11.30 8.34 -14.70
C LEU A 125 -12.79 8.45 -14.40
N ASN A 126 -13.23 9.55 -13.78
CA ASN A 126 -14.62 9.73 -13.39
C ASN A 126 -15.45 10.20 -14.60
N PRO A 127 -16.37 9.38 -15.14
CA PRO A 127 -17.17 9.77 -16.29
C PRO A 127 -18.15 10.92 -15.98
N ARG A 128 -18.43 11.18 -14.70
CA ARG A 128 -19.27 12.28 -14.23
C ARG A 128 -18.50 13.60 -14.04
N GLY A 129 -17.21 13.61 -14.34
CA GLY A 129 -16.33 14.77 -14.20
C GLY A 129 -15.58 14.81 -12.85
N PRO A 130 -14.49 15.59 -12.78
CA PRO A 130 -13.58 15.61 -11.64
C PRO A 130 -14.19 16.17 -10.35
N GLU A 131 -15.21 17.04 -10.46
CA GLU A 131 -15.89 17.65 -9.30
C GLU A 131 -16.93 16.74 -8.66
N ASN A 132 -17.28 15.62 -9.30
CA ASN A 132 -18.28 14.69 -8.78
C ASN A 132 -17.63 13.72 -7.78
N ALA A 133 -17.75 14.00 -6.48
CA ALA A 133 -17.17 13.18 -5.42
C ALA A 133 -18.01 11.95 -5.04
N GLN A 134 -19.12 11.67 -5.73
CA GLN A 134 -20.00 10.55 -5.38
C GLN A 134 -19.42 9.22 -5.89
N PHE A 135 -19.62 8.16 -5.11
CA PHE A 135 -19.38 6.78 -5.50
C PHE A 135 -20.72 6.05 -5.61
N LEU A 136 -21.05 5.55 -6.80
CA LEU A 136 -22.32 4.91 -7.12
C LEU A 136 -22.11 3.44 -7.50
N PRO A 137 -23.09 2.56 -7.22
CA PRO A 137 -23.03 1.16 -7.66
C PRO A 137 -22.76 1.05 -9.17
N GLY A 138 -21.75 0.26 -9.55
CA GLY A 138 -21.35 0.05 -10.94
C GLY A 138 -20.23 0.96 -11.44
N ASP A 139 -19.74 1.89 -10.61
CA ASP A 139 -18.56 2.70 -10.94
C ASP A 139 -17.31 1.82 -11.11
N SER A 140 -16.84 1.69 -12.35
CA SER A 140 -15.70 0.82 -12.70
C SER A 140 -14.33 1.48 -12.53
N PHE A 141 -14.27 2.67 -11.92
CA PHE A 141 -13.05 3.45 -11.80
C PHE A 141 -12.47 3.46 -10.38
N ILE A 142 -13.22 2.98 -9.39
CA ILE A 142 -12.91 3.17 -7.96
C ILE A 142 -11.62 2.44 -7.59
N GLU A 143 -11.41 1.21 -8.04
CA GLU A 143 -10.18 0.46 -7.79
C GLU A 143 -8.96 1.15 -8.40
N LYS A 144 -9.12 1.71 -9.61
CA LYS A 144 -8.06 2.46 -10.29
C LYS A 144 -7.73 3.75 -9.56
N LEU A 145 -8.76 4.48 -9.11
CA LEU A 145 -8.61 5.65 -8.25
C LEU A 145 -7.82 5.28 -6.98
N CYS A 146 -8.21 4.23 -6.27
CA CYS A 146 -7.54 3.82 -5.03
C CYS A 146 -6.10 3.35 -5.23
N VAL A 147 -5.74 2.78 -6.40
CA VAL A 147 -4.34 2.42 -6.71
C VAL A 147 -3.47 3.64 -6.99
N LEU A 148 -4.06 4.71 -7.54
CA LEU A 148 -3.34 5.91 -7.96
C LEU A 148 -3.38 7.04 -6.91
N TYR A 149 -4.36 7.03 -6.02
CA TYR A 149 -4.53 8.07 -5.01
C TYR A 149 -3.41 7.99 -3.97
N SER A 150 -2.73 9.12 -3.79
CA SER A 150 -1.56 9.20 -2.91
C SER A 150 -1.71 10.27 -1.84
N THR A 151 -0.83 10.25 -0.84
CA THR A 151 -0.78 11.33 0.13
C THR A 151 -0.35 12.67 -0.47
N GLU A 152 0.29 12.66 -1.64
CA GLU A 152 0.67 13.84 -2.44
C GLU A 152 -0.40 14.27 -3.45
N SER A 153 -1.53 13.56 -3.53
CA SER A 153 -2.68 13.95 -4.35
C SER A 153 -3.18 15.33 -3.91
N GLU A 154 -3.49 16.21 -4.85
CA GLU A 154 -4.16 17.48 -4.61
C GLU A 154 -5.69 17.31 -4.66
N LEU A 155 -6.18 16.17 -5.16
CA LEU A 155 -7.60 15.83 -5.07
C LEU A 155 -8.03 15.60 -3.62
N GLU A 156 -9.19 16.16 -3.28
CA GLU A 156 -9.91 15.83 -2.06
C GLU A 156 -10.71 14.55 -2.28
N LEU A 157 -10.47 13.53 -1.46
CA LEU A 157 -11.20 12.28 -1.49
C LEU A 157 -12.13 12.20 -0.28
N ASP A 158 -13.43 12.09 -0.52
CA ASP A 158 -14.41 11.85 0.54
C ASP A 158 -14.34 10.39 1.01
N PHE A 159 -13.56 10.17 2.07
CA PHE A 159 -13.43 8.87 2.72
C PHE A 159 -14.74 8.37 3.33
N ALA A 160 -15.64 9.26 3.76
CA ALA A 160 -16.92 8.86 4.31
C ALA A 160 -17.83 8.32 3.19
N ALA A 161 -17.87 8.98 2.04
CA ALA A 161 -18.56 8.49 0.85
C ALA A 161 -17.96 7.16 0.35
N LEU A 162 -16.62 7.05 0.29
CA LEU A 162 -15.95 5.81 -0.11
C LEU A 162 -16.26 4.67 0.87
N TRP A 163 -16.30 4.94 2.17
CA TRP A 163 -16.66 3.96 3.20
C TRP A 163 -18.12 3.50 3.11
N ALA A 164 -19.04 4.43 2.79
CA ALA A 164 -20.45 4.11 2.58
C ALA A 164 -20.65 3.25 1.32
N TYR A 165 -19.83 3.48 0.29
CA TYR A 165 -19.81 2.68 -0.93
C TYR A 165 -19.24 1.28 -0.69
N ASP A 166 -17.99 1.19 -0.19
CA ASP A 166 -17.33 -0.08 0.10
C ASP A 166 -16.32 0.10 1.26
N LYS A 167 -16.67 -0.48 2.42
CA LYS A 167 -15.86 -0.41 3.64
C LYS A 167 -14.48 -1.04 3.46
N THR A 168 -14.38 -2.13 2.70
CA THR A 168 -13.13 -2.85 2.49
C THR A 168 -12.19 -2.05 1.60
N ILE A 169 -12.69 -1.48 0.49
CA ILE A 169 -11.87 -0.61 -0.38
C ILE A 169 -11.39 0.63 0.41
N ALA A 170 -12.28 1.28 1.16
CA ALA A 170 -11.92 2.43 1.98
C ALA A 170 -10.87 2.09 3.06
N ALA A 171 -11.04 0.97 3.76
CA ALA A 171 -10.08 0.48 4.75
C ALA A 171 -8.72 0.17 4.11
N CYS A 172 -8.72 -0.52 2.97
CA CYS A 172 -7.53 -0.83 2.18
C CYS A 172 -6.77 0.45 1.80
N LEU A 173 -7.46 1.43 1.24
CA LEU A 173 -6.86 2.71 0.86
C LEU A 173 -6.27 3.43 2.09
N ALA A 174 -7.03 3.55 3.18
CA ALA A 174 -6.54 4.20 4.40
C ALA A 174 -5.27 3.53 4.94
N LEU A 175 -5.22 2.20 4.96
CA LEU A 175 -4.05 1.45 5.42
C LEU A 175 -2.82 1.65 4.52
N VAL A 176 -2.99 1.60 3.19
CA VAL A 176 -1.85 1.83 2.28
C VAL A 176 -1.38 3.27 2.28
N LEU A 177 -2.23 4.25 2.59
CA LEU A 177 -1.80 5.64 2.77
C LEU A 177 -1.07 5.86 4.10
N LEU A 178 -1.36 5.07 5.13
CA LEU A 178 -0.63 5.13 6.41
C LEU A 178 0.70 4.37 6.37
N ALA A 179 0.84 3.37 5.49
CA ALA A 179 1.99 2.46 5.41
C ALA A 179 3.35 3.05 4.96
N PRO A 180 3.45 4.15 4.16
CA PRO A 180 4.75 4.66 3.74
C PRO A 180 5.64 5.12 4.88
N VAL A 181 6.93 4.79 4.77
CA VAL A 181 7.96 5.09 5.79
C VAL A 181 8.17 6.59 5.91
N PHE A 182 8.22 7.29 4.78
CA PHE A 182 8.47 8.72 4.72
C PHE A 182 7.21 9.49 4.34
N LYS A 183 6.87 10.51 5.13
CA LYS A 183 5.82 11.50 4.84
C LYS A 183 6.30 12.88 5.27
N GLY A 184 7.21 13.44 4.48
CA GLY A 184 7.87 14.70 4.82
C GLY A 184 7.15 15.95 4.30
N SER A 185 6.21 15.81 3.36
CA SER A 185 5.45 16.96 2.86
C SER A 185 4.32 17.34 3.82
N GLN A 186 3.95 18.62 3.81
CA GLN A 186 2.82 19.11 4.61
C GLN A 186 1.51 18.43 4.20
N SER A 187 1.33 18.17 2.90
CA SER A 187 0.16 17.46 2.35
C SER A 187 0.08 16.03 2.90
N ALA A 188 1.19 15.30 2.87
CA ALA A 188 1.22 13.92 3.34
C ALA A 188 1.08 13.79 4.85
N HIS A 189 1.66 14.73 5.60
CA HIS A 189 1.46 14.83 7.04
C HIS A 189 -0.02 15.13 7.36
N GLY A 190 -0.62 16.16 6.76
CA GLY A 190 -2.02 16.51 7.00
C GLY A 190 -3.00 15.37 6.71
N LYS A 191 -2.82 14.66 5.59
CA LYS A 191 -3.65 13.48 5.28
C LYS A 191 -3.44 12.32 6.26
N ARG A 192 -2.23 12.13 6.79
CA ARG A 192 -1.97 11.13 7.85
C ARG A 192 -2.77 11.49 9.11
N GLU A 193 -2.69 12.74 9.56
CA GLU A 193 -3.39 13.19 10.77
C GLU A 193 -4.90 12.97 10.62
N ALA A 194 -5.48 13.44 9.51
CA ALA A 194 -6.90 13.26 9.22
C ALA A 194 -7.32 11.78 9.19
N LEU A 195 -6.53 10.91 8.57
CA LEU A 195 -6.81 9.46 8.54
C LEU A 195 -6.75 8.83 9.94
N LEU A 196 -5.80 9.21 10.78
CA LEU A 196 -5.66 8.66 12.13
C LEU A 196 -6.77 9.12 13.07
N GLU A 197 -7.39 10.27 12.81
CA GLU A 197 -8.58 10.72 13.52
C GLU A 197 -9.86 10.05 13.00
N TRP A 198 -9.93 9.79 11.69
CA TRP A 198 -11.11 9.24 11.04
C TRP A 198 -11.26 7.71 11.15
N LEU A 199 -10.15 6.98 11.05
CA LEU A 199 -10.12 5.51 10.94
C LEU A 199 -10.49 4.73 12.22
N PRO A 200 -10.22 5.21 13.46
CA PRO A 200 -10.54 4.46 14.67
C PRO A 200 -12.00 3.99 14.77
N GLY A 201 -12.20 2.76 15.23
CA GLY A 201 -13.48 2.05 15.31
C GLY A 201 -13.97 1.49 13.97
N LYS A 202 -13.49 1.98 12.82
CA LYS A 202 -13.97 1.55 11.50
C LYS A 202 -13.42 0.18 11.10
N LEU A 203 -12.14 -0.07 11.37
CA LEU A 203 -11.49 -1.34 11.02
C LEU A 203 -12.16 -2.54 11.70
N GLN A 204 -12.78 -2.38 12.87
CA GLN A 204 -13.51 -3.46 13.56
C GLN A 204 -14.75 -3.95 12.79
N GLN A 205 -15.27 -3.12 11.86
CA GLN A 205 -16.41 -3.43 11.00
C GLN A 205 -16.01 -4.24 9.76
N ILE A 206 -14.73 -4.51 9.55
CA ILE A 206 -14.26 -5.40 8.49
C ILE A 206 -14.34 -6.84 8.98
N ASP A 207 -14.91 -7.72 8.18
CA ASP A 207 -15.21 -9.10 8.59
C ASP A 207 -13.97 -9.98 8.69
N ASP A 208 -13.13 -9.97 7.65
CA ASP A 208 -11.93 -10.79 7.52
C ASP A 208 -10.68 -9.93 7.35
N LEU A 209 -9.65 -10.27 8.12
CA LEU A 209 -8.33 -9.67 8.03
C LEU A 209 -7.70 -9.89 6.64
N ASP A 210 -7.98 -11.02 5.98
CA ASP A 210 -7.43 -11.36 4.66
C ASP A 210 -8.02 -10.50 3.52
N ALA A 211 -9.06 -9.71 3.81
CA ALA A 211 -9.59 -8.72 2.88
C ALA A 211 -8.74 -7.43 2.82
N LEU A 212 -7.87 -7.21 3.81
CA LEU A 212 -7.02 -6.03 3.95
C LEU A 212 -5.60 -6.28 3.40
N PRO A 213 -4.80 -5.23 3.14
CA PRO A 213 -3.39 -5.37 2.78
C PRO A 213 -2.56 -5.82 4.00
N THR A 214 -2.68 -7.08 4.38
CA THR A 214 -2.10 -7.64 5.62
C THR A 214 -0.58 -7.49 5.69
N ALA A 215 0.09 -7.58 4.54
CA ALA A 215 1.53 -7.33 4.41
C ALA A 215 1.94 -5.92 4.87
N LEU A 216 1.03 -4.94 4.87
CA LEU A 216 1.30 -3.54 5.23
C LEU A 216 0.71 -3.13 6.59
N LEU A 217 -0.07 -3.99 7.25
CA LEU A 217 -0.70 -3.67 8.53
C LEU A 217 0.31 -3.31 9.61
N HIS A 218 1.46 -4.00 9.64
CA HIS A 218 2.52 -3.70 10.60
C HIS A 218 3.07 -2.29 10.41
N ASN A 219 3.17 -1.78 9.17
CA ASN A 219 3.59 -0.41 8.90
C ASN A 219 2.58 0.60 9.44
N ALA A 220 1.28 0.42 9.17
CA ALA A 220 0.24 1.28 9.74
C ALA A 220 0.26 1.24 11.28
N TYR A 221 0.47 0.06 11.88
CA TYR A 221 0.60 -0.12 13.32
C TYR A 221 1.81 0.63 13.91
N MET A 222 2.97 0.57 13.26
CA MET A 222 4.18 1.23 13.76
C MET A 222 4.15 2.74 13.50
N PHE A 223 3.91 3.13 12.25
CA PHE A 223 4.12 4.48 11.74
C PHE A 223 3.06 5.48 12.18
N CYS A 224 1.93 5.02 12.71
CA CYS A 224 1.01 5.90 13.43
C CYS A 224 1.69 6.64 14.59
N SER A 225 2.78 6.10 15.15
CA SER A 225 3.50 6.74 16.27
C SER A 225 4.21 8.05 15.87
N TYR A 226 4.36 8.34 14.58
CA TYR A 226 4.94 9.58 14.04
C TYR A 226 3.90 10.67 13.73
N ALA A 227 2.66 10.48 14.16
CA ALA A 227 1.60 11.47 14.09
C ALA A 227 1.58 12.35 15.35
N ASP A 228 1.04 13.55 15.23
CA ASP A 228 0.96 14.50 16.34
C ASP A 228 -0.36 14.35 17.10
N THR A 229 -1.43 13.93 16.41
CA THR A 229 -2.76 13.74 16.99
C THR A 229 -2.70 12.85 18.24
N PRO A 230 -3.42 13.19 19.33
CA PRO A 230 -3.48 12.38 20.53
C PRO A 230 -4.13 11.01 20.28
N LEU A 231 -4.93 10.88 19.21
CA LEU A 231 -5.59 9.64 18.81
C LEU A 231 -4.67 8.70 18.01
N ARG A 232 -3.40 9.05 17.78
CA ARG A 232 -2.50 8.32 16.88
C ARG A 232 -2.41 6.81 17.13
N HIS A 233 -2.54 6.36 18.38
CA HIS A 233 -2.45 4.94 18.72
C HIS A 233 -3.81 4.22 18.74
N ALA A 234 -4.93 4.91 18.56
CA ALA A 234 -6.26 4.30 18.59
C ALA A 234 -6.44 3.21 17.51
N ILE A 235 -5.84 3.40 16.33
CA ILE A 235 -5.82 2.39 15.25
C ILE A 235 -5.26 1.03 15.70
N LYS A 236 -4.31 1.01 16.64
CA LYS A 236 -3.67 -0.23 17.13
C LYS A 236 -4.69 -1.16 17.77
N GLN A 237 -5.68 -0.60 18.47
CA GLN A 237 -6.74 -1.37 19.11
C GLN A 237 -7.57 -2.12 18.06
N ASP A 238 -7.97 -1.44 16.98
CA ASP A 238 -8.77 -2.09 15.94
C ASP A 238 -8.00 -3.18 15.21
N ILE A 239 -6.72 -2.93 14.91
CA ILE A 239 -5.84 -3.94 14.31
C ILE A 239 -5.74 -5.17 15.23
N ASN A 240 -5.57 -4.96 16.54
CA ASN A 240 -5.51 -6.07 17.50
C ASN A 240 -6.82 -6.87 17.55
N VAL A 241 -7.98 -6.21 17.46
CA VAL A 241 -9.29 -6.89 17.40
C VAL A 241 -9.39 -7.77 16.15
N LEU A 242 -9.00 -7.25 14.99
CA LEU A 242 -9.00 -8.00 13.74
C LEU A 242 -8.05 -9.20 13.77
N VAL A 243 -6.81 -8.99 14.26
CA VAL A 243 -5.83 -10.07 14.43
C VAL A 243 -6.36 -11.13 15.39
N ARG A 244 -6.96 -10.73 16.51
CA ARG A 244 -7.55 -11.68 17.47
C ARG A 244 -8.66 -12.50 16.83
N ARG A 245 -9.57 -11.87 16.08
CA ARG A 245 -10.63 -12.56 15.35
C ARG A 245 -10.04 -13.58 14.38
N LYS A 246 -9.00 -13.21 13.62
CA LYS A 246 -8.33 -14.12 12.68
C LYS A 246 -7.66 -15.30 13.37
N LEU A 247 -6.97 -15.07 14.49
CA LEU A 247 -6.37 -16.15 15.28
C LEU A 247 -7.44 -17.15 15.76
N THR A 248 -8.58 -16.65 16.26
CA THR A 248 -9.72 -17.50 16.65
C THR A 248 -10.28 -18.30 15.46
N GLN A 249 -10.44 -17.68 14.29
CA GLN A 249 -10.88 -18.37 13.07
C GLN A 249 -9.92 -19.50 12.65
N LEU A 250 -8.62 -19.33 12.89
CA LEU A 250 -7.59 -20.34 12.63
C LEU A 250 -7.47 -21.41 13.73
N GLY A 251 -8.32 -21.36 14.77
CA GLY A 251 -8.27 -22.29 15.90
C GLY A 251 -7.09 -22.05 16.86
N LEU A 252 -6.46 -20.88 16.80
CA LEU A 252 -5.35 -20.50 17.67
C LEU A 252 -5.90 -19.81 18.93
N THR A 253 -5.82 -20.49 20.06
CA THR A 253 -6.28 -20.01 21.36
C THR A 253 -5.12 -19.71 22.30
N ASP A 254 -5.38 -18.93 23.35
CA ASP A 254 -4.38 -18.64 24.36
C ASP A 254 -3.92 -19.91 25.07
N LEU A 255 -2.65 -19.92 25.47
CA LEU A 255 -2.17 -20.91 26.42
C LEU A 255 -2.86 -20.68 27.77
N PRO A 256 -3.07 -21.74 28.56
CA PRO A 256 -3.57 -21.61 29.92
C PRO A 256 -2.71 -20.62 30.71
N ALA A 257 -3.35 -19.70 31.44
CA ALA A 257 -2.63 -18.74 32.26
C ALA A 257 -1.74 -19.49 33.27
N PRO A 258 -0.45 -19.13 33.41
CA PRO A 258 0.39 -19.73 34.43
C PRO A 258 -0.23 -19.50 35.81
N LYS A 259 -0.24 -20.53 36.65
CA LYS A 259 -0.72 -20.39 38.03
C LYS A 259 0.02 -19.23 38.70
N PRO A 260 -0.69 -18.30 39.36
CA PRO A 260 -0.03 -17.18 40.02
C PRO A 260 1.01 -17.73 41.00
N ALA A 261 2.26 -17.27 40.86
CA ALA A 261 3.30 -17.63 41.79
C ALA A 261 2.87 -17.19 43.21
N PRO A 262 3.12 -18.02 44.25
CA PRO A 262 2.84 -17.59 45.61
C PRO A 262 3.55 -16.27 45.86
N THR A 263 2.79 -15.27 46.31
CA THR A 263 3.28 -13.94 46.65
C THR A 263 4.40 -14.08 47.69
N LYS A 264 5.65 -14.07 47.24
CA LYS A 264 6.79 -13.83 48.12
C LYS A 264 6.57 -12.43 48.69
N GLY A 265 6.46 -12.34 50.02
CA GLY A 265 6.17 -11.09 50.72
C GLY A 265 7.00 -9.94 50.16
N ARG A 266 6.35 -8.79 49.94
CA ARG A 266 6.98 -7.56 49.43
C ARG A 266 8.29 -7.30 50.19
N ALA A 267 9.42 -7.62 49.57
CA ALA A 267 10.69 -7.04 49.97
C ALA A 267 10.56 -5.53 49.72
N ARG A 268 10.81 -4.74 50.77
CA ARG A 268 10.77 -3.27 50.75
C ARG A 268 11.44 -2.75 49.48
N ARG A 269 10.67 -2.02 48.68
CA ARG A 269 11.13 -1.31 47.48
C ARG A 269 12.22 -0.33 47.91
N GLY A 270 13.49 -0.71 47.75
CA GLY A 270 14.62 0.18 47.93
C GLY A 270 14.43 1.41 47.04
N LYS A 271 14.63 2.61 47.60
CA LYS A 271 14.56 3.87 46.86
C LYS A 271 15.46 3.76 45.63
N LYS A 272 14.91 3.98 44.44
CA LYS A 272 15.73 4.13 43.22
C LYS A 272 16.68 5.32 43.45
N PRO A 273 18.00 5.18 43.21
CA PRO A 273 18.90 6.31 43.28
C PRO A 273 18.51 7.31 42.19
N LEU A 274 18.39 8.58 42.58
CA LEU A 274 18.34 9.70 41.65
C LEU A 274 19.70 9.76 40.95
N MET A 275 19.72 9.55 39.64
CA MET A 275 20.85 9.97 38.81
C MET A 275 20.64 11.44 38.49
N TRP A 276 21.64 12.24 38.84
CA TRP A 276 21.75 13.67 38.57
C TRP A 276 21.91 13.91 37.08
#